data_AF-E3L3X2-F1
#
_entry.id   AF-E3L3X2-F1
#
_cell.length_a   1.000
_cell.length_b   1.000
_cell.length_c   1.000
_cell.angle_alpha   90.00
_cell.angle_beta   90.00
_cell.angle_gamma   90.00
#
_symmetry.space_group_name_H-M   'P 1'
#
loop_
_entity.id
_entity.type
_entity.pdbx_description
1 polymer ?
#
loop_
_entity_poly.entity_id
_entity_poly.type
_entity_poly.pdbx_seq_one_letter_code
_entity_poly.pdbx_strand_id
1 'polypeptide(L)'
;MSFIFNAPALAVDVGITLIYGFIGGCWLVVIYRMVSLGGQLALLSLPSSFPHYPSFSSASTAQEYWISLGGEFLFAISLLEVIFSIYCLYLIRCAQALPDSTPRSLELLKDLIVHALGSGLEPDPPSDPHTRTTDEKDLDPDLGIAPSTAFLNKPLPFDHPKAKDFRENHSIWFQNSRWEDIYRENHLEWLSAALLNKPLEKVKEEDKLKSKEEAVLPLLDELVCAYEKRVGTRLPDGYNEYLADKTIMLFKDPIRVSLRPLTLSYGVAWSVNEIIRQLLRYKGFKLKCCSNRKNGLKYFIRIPDSWRKLPSDQRPPAILFIHGIGTGFLLYSSLIKYLALSPWANERPVMILVQPHISWV
;
A
#
# COMPACT_ATOMS: atom_id res chain seq x y z
N MET A 1 -3.72 26.08 33.62
CA MET A 1 -4.43 25.94 32.32
C MET A 1 -3.66 25.13 31.25
N SER A 2 -2.41 24.70 31.45
CA SER A 2 -1.64 23.94 30.43
C SER A 2 -1.94 22.42 30.39
N PHE A 3 -2.35 21.80 31.51
CA PHE A 3 -2.60 20.35 31.56
C PHE A 3 -3.81 19.85 30.73
N ILE A 4 -4.85 20.67 30.57
CA ILE A 4 -6.07 20.26 29.84
C ILE A 4 -5.84 20.24 28.32
N PHE A 5 -4.96 21.10 27.80
CA PHE A 5 -4.61 21.11 26.38
C PHE A 5 -3.61 20.02 25.99
N ASN A 6 -2.80 19.51 26.94
CA ASN A 6 -1.86 18.42 26.73
C ASN A 6 -2.47 17.03 27.00
N ALA A 7 -3.66 16.95 27.61
CA ALA A 7 -4.30 15.68 27.94
C ALA A 7 -4.58 14.79 26.71
N PRO A 8 -5.01 15.32 25.54
CA PRO A 8 -5.18 14.49 24.34
C PRO A 8 -3.86 13.96 23.80
N ALA A 9 -2.80 14.78 23.79
CA ALA A 9 -1.48 14.38 23.34
C ALA A 9 -0.89 13.30 24.27
N LEU A 10 -0.98 13.50 25.58
CA LEU A 10 -0.54 12.53 26.57
C LEU A 10 -1.33 11.22 26.51
N ALA A 11 -2.64 11.26 26.26
CA ALA A 11 -3.45 10.06 26.06
C ALA A 11 -3.03 9.28 24.79
N VAL A 12 -2.68 9.98 23.72
CA VAL A 12 -2.14 9.38 22.50
C VAL A 12 -0.77 8.75 22.76
N ASP A 13 0.14 9.46 23.43
CA ASP A 13 1.48 8.96 23.74
C ASP A 13 1.45 7.74 24.66
N VAL A 14 0.58 7.76 25.68
CA VAL A 14 0.32 6.60 26.56
C VAL A 14 -0.27 5.45 25.75
N GLY A 15 -1.25 5.72 24.88
CA GLY A 15 -1.83 4.71 24.01
C GLY A 15 -0.80 4.05 23.09
N ILE A 16 0.07 4.85 22.47
CA ILE A 16 1.16 4.38 21.62
C ILE A 16 2.14 3.52 22.43
N THR A 17 2.53 3.98 23.62
CA THR A 17 3.44 3.25 24.51
C THR A 17 2.85 1.92 24.95
N LEU A 18 1.55 1.87 25.27
CA LEU A 18 0.84 0.63 25.61
C LEU A 18 0.76 -0.33 24.41
N ILE A 19 0.50 0.18 23.21
CA ILE A 19 0.47 -0.62 21.98
C ILE A 19 1.84 -1.25 21.71
N TYR A 20 2.93 -0.48 21.86
CA TYR A 20 4.28 -1.01 21.67
C TYR A 20 4.72 -1.95 22.82
N GLY A 21 4.31 -1.65 24.06
CA GLY A 21 4.58 -2.49 25.23
C GLY A 21 3.80 -3.80 25.24
N PHE A 22 2.66 -3.88 24.54
CA PHE A 22 1.80 -5.05 24.49
C PHE A 22 2.55 -6.30 23.99
N ILE A 23 3.34 -6.16 22.93
CA ILE A 23 4.10 -7.28 22.37
C ILE A 23 5.14 -7.78 23.36
N GLY A 24 5.84 -6.87 24.05
CA GLY A 24 6.76 -7.22 25.14
C GLY A 24 6.07 -7.97 26.28
N GLY A 25 4.85 -7.55 26.65
CA GLY A 25 4.01 -8.25 27.61
C GLY A 25 3.66 -9.68 27.17
N CYS A 26 3.27 -9.86 25.91
CA CYS A 26 3.00 -11.19 25.35
C CYS A 26 4.23 -12.10 25.38
N TRP A 27 5.42 -11.57 25.07
CA TRP A 27 6.68 -12.31 25.20
C TRP A 27 6.92 -12.78 26.64
N LEU A 28 6.71 -11.91 27.63
CA LEU A 28 6.85 -12.29 29.05
C LEU A 28 5.88 -13.39 29.46
N VAL A 29 4.62 -13.31 29.05
CA VAL A 29 3.60 -14.35 29.33
C VAL A 29 4.02 -15.70 28.73
N VAL A 30 4.46 -15.70 27.47
CA VAL A 30 4.89 -16.94 26.79
C VAL A 30 6.13 -17.52 27.45
N ILE A 31 7.15 -16.70 27.72
CA ILE A 31 8.39 -17.17 28.37
C ILE A 31 8.08 -17.72 29.76
N TYR A 32 7.31 -17.00 30.57
CA TYR A 32 6.94 -17.43 31.92
C TYR A 32 6.21 -18.78 31.88
N ARG A 33 5.24 -18.95 30.97
CA ARG A 33 4.47 -20.19 30.86
C ARG A 33 5.33 -21.36 30.38
N MET A 34 6.21 -21.13 29.40
CA MET A 34 7.13 -22.16 28.91
C MET A 34 8.12 -22.62 29.99
N VAL A 35 8.67 -21.69 30.79
CA VAL A 35 9.56 -22.01 31.92
C VAL A 35 8.81 -22.76 33.02
N SER A 36 7.59 -22.34 33.36
CA SER A 36 6.75 -23.01 34.37
C SER A 36 6.41 -24.45 33.96
N LEU A 37 5.99 -24.67 32.72
CA LEU A 37 5.71 -26.01 32.17
C LEU A 37 6.98 -26.88 32.13
N GLY A 38 8.11 -26.31 31.70
CA GLY A 38 9.40 -27.00 31.69
C GLY A 38 9.85 -27.44 33.09
N GLY A 39 9.65 -26.59 34.09
CA GLY A 39 9.92 -26.93 35.50
C GLY A 39 9.01 -28.05 36.03
N GLN A 40 7.72 -28.04 35.68
CA GLN A 40 6.78 -29.10 36.05
C GLN A 40 7.12 -30.44 35.40
N LEU A 41 7.47 -30.44 34.10
CA LEU A 41 7.92 -31.63 33.37
C LEU A 41 9.23 -32.19 33.94
N ALA A 42 10.18 -31.32 34.31
CA ALA A 42 11.42 -31.73 34.95
C ALA A 42 11.16 -32.38 36.33
N LEU A 43 10.23 -31.84 37.12
CA LEU A 43 9.83 -32.42 38.41
C LEU A 43 9.11 -33.77 38.25
N LEU A 44 8.32 -33.96 37.20
CA LEU A 44 7.66 -35.23 36.88
C LEU A 44 8.62 -36.31 36.35
N SER A 45 9.77 -35.89 35.79
CA SER A 45 10.81 -36.80 35.29
C SER A 45 11.77 -37.31 36.38
N LEU A 46 11.63 -36.84 37.63
CA LEU A 46 12.40 -37.35 38.76
C LEU A 46 11.90 -38.75 39.17
N PRO A 47 12.81 -39.70 39.48
CA PRO A 47 12.44 -41.02 39.99
C PRO A 47 11.51 -40.90 41.22
N SER A 48 10.60 -41.86 41.36
CA SER A 48 9.53 -41.94 42.38
C SER A 48 9.98 -41.98 43.86
N SER A 49 11.25 -41.70 44.14
CA SER A 49 11.87 -41.70 45.46
C SER A 49 11.95 -40.31 46.12
N PHE A 50 11.39 -39.26 45.50
CA PHE A 50 11.23 -37.94 46.14
C PHE A 50 9.86 -37.82 46.82
N PRO A 51 9.78 -37.28 48.05
CA PRO A 51 8.55 -37.24 48.83
C PRO A 51 7.50 -36.39 48.12
N HIS A 52 6.38 -37.02 47.76
CA HIS A 52 5.18 -36.31 47.33
C HIS A 52 4.71 -35.37 48.44
N TYR A 53 4.83 -34.07 48.21
CA TYR A 53 4.12 -33.08 49.03
C TYR A 53 2.61 -33.30 48.89
N PRO A 54 1.84 -33.22 50.00
CA PRO A 54 0.39 -33.36 49.92
C PRO A 54 -0.16 -32.24 49.04
N SER A 55 -0.96 -32.64 48.04
CA SER A 55 -1.76 -31.73 47.23
C SER A 55 -2.59 -30.84 48.16
N PHE A 56 -2.30 -29.54 48.14
CA PHE A 56 -3.14 -28.57 48.83
C PHE A 56 -4.59 -28.69 48.32
N SER A 57 -5.46 -28.65 49.30
CA SER A 57 -6.85 -29.05 49.30
C SER A 57 -7.72 -28.38 48.23
N SER A 58 -8.66 -29.18 47.75
CA SER A 58 -10.03 -28.81 47.42
C SER A 58 -10.55 -27.58 48.19
N ALA A 59 -10.72 -26.44 47.51
CA ALA A 59 -11.88 -25.53 47.59
C ALA A 59 -11.61 -24.15 46.93
N SER A 60 -11.66 -24.05 45.59
CA SER A 60 -12.28 -22.91 44.87
C SER A 60 -12.53 -23.22 43.38
N THR A 61 -13.32 -24.27 43.10
CA THR A 61 -13.43 -24.88 41.76
C THR A 61 -13.95 -23.96 40.66
N ALA A 62 -14.65 -22.87 40.96
CA ALA A 62 -15.07 -21.91 39.94
C ALA A 62 -14.00 -20.83 39.69
N GLN A 63 -13.47 -20.20 40.74
CA GLN A 63 -12.56 -19.06 40.59
C GLN A 63 -11.16 -19.48 40.11
N GLU A 64 -10.62 -20.60 40.61
CA GLU A 64 -9.41 -21.21 40.07
C GLU A 64 -9.59 -21.68 38.62
N TYR A 65 -10.78 -22.19 38.26
CA TYR A 65 -11.09 -22.59 36.90
C TYR A 65 -11.20 -21.38 35.95
N TRP A 66 -11.84 -20.29 36.34
CA TRP A 66 -11.92 -19.05 35.55
C TRP A 66 -10.56 -18.35 35.43
N ILE A 67 -9.73 -18.37 36.48
CA ILE A 67 -8.35 -17.85 36.45
C ILE A 67 -7.47 -18.74 35.56
N SER A 68 -7.64 -20.07 35.63
CA SER A 68 -6.94 -21.03 34.79
C SER A 68 -7.33 -20.87 33.31
N LEU A 69 -8.64 -20.84 33.01
CA LEU A 69 -9.17 -20.65 31.66
C LEU A 69 -8.77 -19.28 31.08
N GLY A 70 -8.81 -18.23 31.90
CA GLY A 70 -8.32 -16.90 31.53
C GLY A 70 -6.82 -16.89 31.26
N GLY A 71 -6.04 -17.63 32.04
CA GLY A 71 -4.61 -17.83 31.83
C GLY A 71 -4.29 -18.58 30.54
N GLU A 72 -5.02 -19.65 30.22
CA GLU A 72 -4.86 -20.38 28.95
C GLU A 72 -5.22 -19.52 27.74
N PHE A 73 -6.31 -18.76 27.83
CA PHE A 73 -6.73 -17.86 26.76
C PHE A 73 -5.71 -16.72 26.54
N LEU A 74 -5.22 -16.12 27.62
CA LEU A 74 -4.17 -15.11 27.57
C LEU A 74 -2.87 -15.68 26.99
N PHE A 75 -2.50 -16.92 27.36
CA PHE A 75 -1.35 -17.61 26.80
C PHE A 75 -1.53 -17.87 25.30
N ALA A 76 -2.69 -18.36 24.85
CA ALA A 76 -2.98 -18.60 23.44
C ALA A 76 -2.91 -17.31 22.60
N ILE A 77 -3.50 -16.22 23.08
CA ILE A 77 -3.40 -14.89 22.43
C ILE A 77 -1.93 -14.43 22.40
N SER A 78 -1.22 -14.54 23.52
CA SER A 78 0.17 -14.10 23.61
C SER A 78 1.08 -14.92 22.69
N LEU A 79 0.83 -16.23 22.55
CA LEU A 79 1.55 -17.10 21.65
C LEU A 79 1.32 -16.71 20.18
N LEU A 80 0.08 -16.46 19.79
CA LEU A 80 -0.25 -15.97 18.45
C LEU A 80 0.45 -14.62 18.16
N GLU A 81 0.44 -13.72 19.14
CA GLU A 81 1.09 -12.41 19.04
C GLU A 81 2.62 -12.54 18.90
N VAL A 82 3.25 -13.44 19.66
CA VAL A 82 4.69 -13.73 19.57
C VAL A 82 5.03 -14.30 18.19
N ILE A 83 4.31 -15.31 17.71
CA ILE A 83 4.53 -15.89 16.37
C ILE A 83 4.38 -14.81 15.29
N PHE A 84 3.33 -14.00 15.37
CA PHE A 84 3.11 -12.90 14.43
C PHE A 84 4.20 -11.84 14.50
N SER A 85 4.70 -11.52 15.70
CA SER A 85 5.80 -10.57 15.88
C SER A 85 7.08 -11.04 15.20
N ILE A 86 7.41 -12.34 15.31
CA ILE A 86 8.55 -12.96 14.63
C ILE A 86 8.38 -12.88 13.12
N TYR A 87 7.18 -13.21 12.62
CA TYR A 87 6.86 -13.10 11.20
C TYR A 87 6.99 -11.65 10.69
N CYS A 88 6.52 -10.67 11.47
CA CYS A 88 6.68 -9.26 11.13
C CYS A 88 8.15 -8.83 11.13
N LEU A 89 8.98 -9.30 12.07
CA LEU A 89 10.42 -9.04 12.05
C LEU A 89 11.08 -9.64 10.80
N TYR A 90 10.65 -10.83 10.38
CA TYR A 90 11.07 -11.42 9.11
C TYR A 90 10.68 -10.54 7.91
N LEU A 91 9.42 -10.10 7.84
CA LEU A 91 8.96 -9.20 6.78
C LEU A 91 9.68 -7.86 6.78
N ILE A 92 9.99 -7.29 7.94
CA ILE A 92 10.77 -6.05 8.08
C ILE A 92 12.16 -6.24 7.47
N ARG A 93 12.82 -7.36 7.79
CA ARG A 93 14.12 -7.70 7.20
C ARG A 93 14.03 -7.87 5.68
N CYS A 94 12.99 -8.54 5.19
CA CYS A 94 12.78 -8.68 3.75
C CYS A 94 12.50 -7.34 3.06
N ALA A 95 11.72 -6.46 3.68
CA ALA A 95 11.40 -5.15 3.11
C ALA A 95 12.62 -4.21 3.10
N GLN A 96 13.44 -4.27 4.15
CA GLN A 96 14.68 -3.48 4.25
C GLN A 96 15.83 -4.06 3.43
N ALA A 97 15.75 -5.34 3.04
CA ALA A 97 16.68 -5.94 2.10
C ALA A 97 16.45 -5.33 0.72
N LEU A 98 17.50 -4.78 0.12
CA LEU A 98 17.45 -4.31 -1.25
C LEU A 98 17.36 -5.53 -2.18
N PRO A 99 16.28 -5.71 -2.96
CA PRO A 99 16.19 -6.84 -3.87
C PRO A 99 17.33 -6.79 -4.91
N ASP A 100 18.07 -7.90 -5.03
CA ASP A 100 19.20 -7.99 -5.97
C ASP A 100 18.78 -8.19 -7.44
N SER A 101 17.51 -8.54 -7.67
CA SER A 101 16.96 -8.82 -9.00
C SER A 101 15.62 -8.14 -9.23
N THR A 102 15.36 -7.77 -10.48
CA THR A 102 14.06 -7.24 -10.88
C THR A 102 13.02 -8.37 -10.91
N PRO A 103 11.80 -8.14 -10.40
CA PRO A 103 10.75 -9.17 -10.37
C PRO A 103 10.20 -9.52 -11.77
N ARG A 104 10.55 -8.72 -12.79
CA ARG A 104 10.10 -8.86 -14.18
C ARG A 104 11.29 -8.77 -15.14
N SER A 105 11.10 -9.30 -16.34
CA SER A 105 12.07 -9.17 -17.42
C SER A 105 12.28 -7.69 -17.76
N LEU A 106 13.52 -7.37 -18.08
CA LEU A 106 13.93 -6.01 -18.38
C LEU A 106 13.30 -5.49 -19.69
N GLU A 107 13.09 -6.39 -20.66
CA GLU A 107 12.36 -6.10 -21.91
C GLU A 107 10.93 -5.62 -21.63
N LEU A 108 10.20 -6.35 -20.78
CA LEU A 108 8.83 -5.97 -20.41
C LEU A 108 8.81 -4.60 -19.71
N LEU A 109 9.78 -4.33 -18.84
CA LEU A 109 9.89 -3.04 -18.16
C LEU A 109 10.16 -1.90 -19.15
N LYS A 110 11.03 -2.13 -20.14
CA LYS A 110 11.27 -1.17 -21.23
C LYS A 110 10.00 -0.89 -22.02
N ASP A 111 9.29 -1.92 -22.46
CA ASP A 111 8.06 -1.75 -23.25
C ASP A 111 7.00 -0.98 -22.46
N LEU A 112 6.84 -1.31 -21.17
CA LEU A 112 5.93 -0.59 -20.28
C LEU A 112 6.31 0.88 -20.12
N ILE A 113 7.59 1.21 -19.98
CA ILE A 113 8.04 2.61 -19.92
C ILE A 113 7.77 3.32 -21.25
N VAL A 114 8.08 2.70 -22.37
CA VAL A 114 7.84 3.29 -23.69
C VAL A 114 6.36 3.61 -23.88
N HIS A 115 5.47 2.69 -23.51
CA HIS A 115 4.03 2.96 -23.51
C HIS A 115 3.64 4.04 -22.50
N ALA A 116 4.22 4.05 -21.30
CA ALA A 116 3.95 5.10 -20.31
C ALA A 116 4.36 6.50 -20.82
N LEU A 117 5.50 6.60 -21.53
CA LEU A 117 5.93 7.84 -22.18
C LEU A 117 4.95 8.32 -23.25
N GLY A 118 4.30 7.38 -23.93
CA GLY A 118 3.23 7.62 -24.90
C GLY A 118 1.93 8.18 -24.31
N SER A 119 1.78 8.12 -22.98
CA SER A 119 0.56 8.56 -22.32
C SER A 119 0.29 10.05 -22.57
N GLY A 120 -0.98 10.37 -22.85
CA GLY A 120 -1.43 11.71 -23.20
C GLY A 120 -1.12 12.15 -24.64
N LEU A 121 -0.38 11.37 -25.43
CA LEU A 121 -0.24 11.60 -26.88
C LEU A 121 -1.48 11.10 -27.64
N GLU A 122 -1.68 11.61 -28.85
CA GLU A 122 -2.75 11.10 -29.72
C GLU A 122 -2.40 9.68 -30.14
N PRO A 123 -3.38 8.74 -30.17
CA PRO A 123 -3.12 7.36 -30.54
C PRO A 123 -2.53 7.27 -31.94
N ASP A 124 -1.68 6.25 -32.15
CA ASP A 124 -1.03 6.04 -33.43
C ASP A 124 -2.09 5.81 -34.52
N PRO A 125 -1.96 6.44 -35.70
CA PRO A 125 -2.85 6.15 -36.81
C PRO A 125 -2.73 4.65 -37.15
N PRO A 126 -3.83 3.97 -37.50
CA PRO A 126 -3.80 2.55 -37.82
C PRO A 126 -2.79 2.32 -38.96
N SER A 127 -1.89 1.36 -38.74
CA SER A 127 -0.74 1.07 -39.60
C SER A 127 -1.13 0.54 -40.99
N ASP A 128 -2.40 0.19 -41.23
CA ASP A 128 -2.89 -0.31 -42.51
C ASP A 128 -4.38 0.02 -42.73
N PRO A 129 -4.76 0.73 -43.82
CA PRO A 129 -6.17 0.99 -44.17
C PRO A 129 -6.99 -0.28 -44.46
N HIS A 130 -6.32 -1.40 -44.75
CA HIS A 130 -6.98 -2.68 -45.05
C HIS A 130 -7.03 -3.66 -43.87
N THR A 131 -6.37 -3.35 -42.75
CA THR A 131 -6.62 -4.06 -41.50
C THR A 131 -7.87 -3.44 -40.88
N ARG A 132 -9.02 -3.78 -41.48
CA ARG A 132 -10.31 -3.68 -40.80
C ARG A 132 -10.12 -4.28 -39.42
N THR A 133 -10.30 -3.44 -38.41
CA THR A 133 -10.82 -3.81 -37.09
C THR A 133 -10.38 -5.20 -36.65
N THR A 134 -9.42 -5.30 -35.72
CA THR A 134 -9.69 -6.21 -34.60
C THR A 134 -11.11 -5.88 -34.18
N ASP A 135 -12.04 -6.79 -34.45
CA ASP A 135 -13.47 -6.55 -34.27
C ASP A 135 -13.64 -5.84 -32.92
N GLU A 136 -14.41 -4.75 -32.84
CA GLU A 136 -14.69 -4.06 -31.56
C GLU A 136 -15.25 -5.02 -30.48
N LYS A 137 -15.58 -6.26 -30.87
CA LYS A 137 -15.98 -7.38 -30.00
C LYS A 137 -14.82 -8.13 -29.32
N ASP A 138 -13.60 -8.09 -29.85
CA ASP A 138 -12.43 -8.82 -29.33
C ASP A 138 -11.46 -7.93 -28.54
N LEU A 139 -11.58 -6.61 -28.65
CA LEU A 139 -11.00 -5.70 -27.68
C LEU A 139 -11.81 -5.82 -26.39
N ASP A 140 -11.17 -6.31 -25.32
CA ASP A 140 -11.78 -6.24 -23.98
C ASP A 140 -12.19 -4.77 -23.76
N PRO A 141 -13.49 -4.47 -23.60
CA PRO A 141 -13.96 -3.09 -23.46
C PRO A 141 -13.36 -2.37 -22.23
N ASP A 142 -12.68 -3.13 -21.35
CA ASP A 142 -11.93 -2.62 -20.22
C ASP A 142 -10.44 -2.33 -20.51
N LEU A 143 -9.85 -2.87 -21.60
CA LEU A 143 -8.51 -2.48 -22.06
C LEU A 143 -8.64 -1.21 -22.90
N GLY A 144 -8.34 -0.07 -22.27
CA GLY A 144 -8.30 1.22 -22.95
C GLY A 144 -7.35 1.25 -24.16
N ILE A 145 -7.43 2.33 -24.94
CA ILE A 145 -6.59 2.53 -26.12
C ILE A 145 -5.12 2.55 -25.68
N ALA A 146 -4.29 1.71 -26.32
CA ALA A 146 -2.86 1.65 -26.04
C ALA A 146 -2.21 3.02 -26.27
N PRO A 147 -1.34 3.51 -25.36
CA PRO A 147 -0.63 4.76 -25.55
C PRO A 147 0.23 4.78 -26.82
N SER A 148 0.33 5.94 -27.48
CA SER A 148 1.07 6.11 -28.73
C SER A 148 2.58 5.96 -28.58
N THR A 149 3.19 5.30 -29.55
CA THR A 149 4.65 5.11 -29.63
C THR A 149 5.28 5.84 -30.81
N ALA A 150 4.49 6.56 -31.62
CA ALA A 150 4.97 7.31 -32.79
C ALA A 150 6.12 8.29 -32.49
N PHE A 151 6.19 8.81 -31.26
CA PHE A 151 7.26 9.72 -30.84
C PHE A 151 8.67 9.12 -30.95
N LEU A 152 8.80 7.79 -30.94
CA LEU A 152 10.08 7.11 -31.13
C LEU A 152 10.65 7.30 -32.54
N ASN A 153 9.78 7.36 -33.54
CA ASN A 153 10.16 7.54 -34.94
C ASN A 153 10.15 9.03 -35.33
N LYS A 154 9.18 9.79 -34.79
CA LYS A 154 9.03 11.22 -35.00
C LYS A 154 9.11 11.95 -33.65
N PRO A 155 10.32 12.38 -33.23
CA PRO A 155 10.48 13.12 -31.99
C PRO A 155 9.56 14.35 -31.93
N LEU A 156 9.06 14.66 -30.74
CA LEU A 156 8.25 15.87 -30.57
C LEU A 156 9.12 17.12 -30.71
N PRO A 157 8.59 18.24 -31.23
CA PRO A 157 9.28 19.51 -31.18
C PRO A 157 9.46 20.00 -29.74
N PHE A 158 10.53 20.75 -29.46
CA PHE A 158 10.80 21.31 -28.12
C PHE A 158 9.63 22.16 -27.59
N ASP A 159 9.03 22.99 -28.44
CA ASP A 159 7.94 23.90 -28.09
C ASP A 159 6.55 23.24 -28.08
N HIS A 160 6.48 21.93 -28.33
CA HIS A 160 5.19 21.24 -28.34
C HIS A 160 4.56 21.26 -26.94
N PRO A 161 3.26 21.62 -26.78
CA PRO A 161 2.64 21.80 -25.47
C PRO A 161 2.73 20.54 -24.60
N LYS A 162 2.48 19.36 -25.19
CA LYS A 162 2.60 18.06 -24.50
C LYS A 162 4.04 17.68 -24.15
N ALA A 163 5.05 18.27 -24.80
CA ALA A 163 6.46 18.04 -24.47
C ALA A 163 6.89 18.95 -23.31
N LYS A 164 6.46 20.21 -23.33
CA LYS A 164 6.66 21.16 -22.22
C LYS A 164 6.01 20.68 -20.92
N ASP A 165 4.74 20.30 -20.98
CA ASP A 165 4.02 19.75 -19.83
C ASP A 165 4.70 18.49 -19.27
N PHE A 166 5.21 17.62 -20.16
CA PHE A 166 5.98 16.46 -19.73
C PHE A 166 7.28 16.85 -19.02
N ARG A 167 8.05 17.83 -19.54
CA ARG A 167 9.28 18.30 -18.88
C ARG A 167 9.01 18.87 -17.49
N GLU A 168 7.96 19.68 -17.36
CA GLU A 168 7.54 20.27 -16.08
C GLU A 168 7.15 19.17 -15.08
N ASN A 169 6.32 18.21 -15.48
CA ASN A 169 5.91 17.11 -14.61
C ASN A 169 7.07 16.13 -14.29
N HIS A 170 7.93 15.84 -15.24
CA HIS A 170 9.07 14.94 -15.03
C HIS A 170 10.12 15.56 -14.09
N SER A 171 10.29 16.88 -14.12
CA SER A 171 11.19 17.60 -13.21
C SER A 171 10.86 17.39 -11.72
N ILE A 172 9.63 16.97 -11.38
CA ILE A 172 9.21 16.65 -10.01
C ILE A 172 10.12 15.57 -9.41
N TRP A 173 10.56 14.59 -10.21
CA TRP A 173 11.48 13.53 -9.78
C TRP A 173 12.87 14.05 -9.39
N PHE A 174 13.18 15.29 -9.78
CA PHE A 174 14.42 16.00 -9.47
C PHE A 174 14.14 17.25 -8.61
N GLN A 175 13.09 17.22 -7.77
CA GLN A 175 12.65 18.32 -6.90
C GLN A 175 12.33 19.63 -7.65
N ASN A 176 11.65 19.52 -8.81
CA ASN A 176 11.31 20.67 -9.67
C ASN A 176 12.53 21.46 -10.13
N SER A 177 13.66 20.79 -10.35
CA SER A 177 14.86 21.41 -10.94
C SER A 177 14.60 21.82 -12.40
N ARG A 178 15.35 22.81 -12.90
CA ARG A 178 15.21 23.22 -14.30
C ARG A 178 15.63 22.08 -15.21
N TRP A 179 14.95 21.95 -16.36
CA TRP A 179 15.25 20.87 -17.30
C TRP A 179 16.70 20.90 -17.80
N GLU A 180 17.26 22.10 -17.99
CA GLU A 180 18.65 22.32 -18.39
C GLU A 180 19.67 21.85 -17.35
N ASP A 181 19.27 21.76 -16.08
CA ASP A 181 20.13 21.33 -14.98
C ASP A 181 20.12 19.81 -14.78
N ILE A 182 19.25 19.09 -15.48
CA ILE A 182 19.15 17.63 -15.43
C ILE A 182 20.03 17.04 -16.53
N TYR A 183 21.17 16.47 -16.13
CA TYR A 183 22.12 15.91 -17.08
C TYR A 183 21.82 14.44 -17.36
N ARG A 184 22.39 13.94 -18.45
CA ARG A 184 22.18 12.58 -18.91
C ARG A 184 22.53 11.53 -17.86
N GLU A 185 23.62 11.69 -17.11
CA GLU A 185 23.99 10.73 -16.05
C GLU A 185 23.05 10.79 -14.85
N ASN A 186 22.54 11.98 -14.47
CA ASN A 186 21.51 12.08 -13.42
C ASN A 186 20.23 11.33 -13.81
N HIS A 187 19.86 11.39 -15.09
CA HIS A 187 18.68 10.67 -15.59
C HIS A 187 18.91 9.15 -15.66
N LEU A 188 20.13 8.70 -15.99
CA LEU A 188 20.50 7.29 -15.92
C LEU A 188 20.47 6.77 -14.48
N GLU A 189 20.95 7.55 -13.52
CA GLU A 189 20.88 7.24 -12.10
C GLU A 189 19.42 7.06 -11.65
N TRP A 190 18.55 8.01 -12.02
CA TRP A 190 17.13 7.90 -11.75
C TRP A 190 16.48 6.67 -12.39
N LEU A 191 16.78 6.36 -13.66
CA LEU A 191 16.22 5.17 -14.34
C LEU A 191 16.71 3.86 -13.72
N SER A 192 18.01 3.78 -13.38
CA SER A 192 18.58 2.66 -12.64
C SER A 192 17.82 2.46 -11.33
N ALA A 193 17.55 3.55 -10.62
CA ALA A 193 16.83 3.48 -9.37
C ALA A 193 15.35 3.09 -9.53
N ALA A 194 14.66 3.65 -10.52
CA ALA A 194 13.24 3.40 -10.75
C ALA A 194 12.95 1.98 -11.28
N LEU A 195 13.84 1.44 -12.13
CA LEU A 195 13.64 0.14 -12.77
C LEU A 195 14.28 -1.01 -12.03
N LEU A 196 15.49 -0.81 -11.52
CA LEU A 196 16.34 -1.87 -10.99
C LEU A 196 16.44 -1.81 -9.47
N ASN A 197 16.02 -0.69 -8.87
CA ASN A 197 16.20 -0.43 -7.44
C ASN A 197 17.68 -0.54 -7.01
N LYS A 198 18.61 -0.09 -7.88
CA LYS A 198 20.06 -0.14 -7.69
C LYS A 198 20.73 1.21 -7.98
N PRO A 199 21.84 1.55 -7.29
CA PRO A 199 22.73 2.65 -7.68
C PRO A 199 23.36 2.40 -9.05
N LEU A 200 23.61 3.48 -9.80
CA LEU A 200 24.17 3.40 -11.16
C LEU A 200 25.57 2.80 -11.17
N GLU A 201 26.37 3.06 -10.14
CA GLU A 201 27.74 2.56 -9.98
C GLU A 201 27.74 1.03 -9.89
N LYS A 202 26.83 0.46 -9.11
CA LYS A 202 26.68 -1.00 -8.98
C LYS A 202 26.29 -1.63 -10.30
N VAL A 203 25.40 -1.00 -11.08
CA VAL A 203 25.03 -1.48 -12.42
C VAL A 203 26.23 -1.42 -13.37
N LYS A 204 27.00 -0.31 -13.36
CA LYS A 204 28.24 -0.16 -14.13
C LYS A 204 29.28 -1.23 -13.78
N GLU A 205 29.36 -1.66 -12.53
CA GLU A 205 30.26 -2.73 -12.09
C GLU A 205 29.78 -4.12 -12.49
N GLU A 206 28.49 -4.41 -12.30
CA GLU A 206 27.88 -5.69 -12.70
C GLU A 206 28.00 -5.92 -14.22
N ASP A 207 27.77 -4.88 -15.02
CA ASP A 207 27.85 -4.98 -16.48
C ASP A 207 29.27 -5.23 -17.00
N LYS A 208 30.31 -4.84 -16.26
CA LYS A 208 31.71 -5.18 -16.62
C LYS A 208 31.98 -6.68 -16.56
N LEU A 209 31.21 -7.41 -15.74
CA LEU A 209 31.36 -8.85 -15.52
C LEU A 209 30.43 -9.68 -16.39
N LYS A 210 29.41 -9.07 -17.01
CA LYS A 210 28.40 -9.73 -17.83
C LYS A 210 28.76 -9.72 -19.31
N SER A 211 28.13 -10.60 -20.08
CA SER A 211 28.20 -10.55 -21.54
C SER A 211 27.48 -9.29 -22.08
N LYS A 212 27.79 -8.86 -23.30
CA LYS A 212 27.14 -7.68 -23.92
C LYS A 212 25.62 -7.82 -24.05
N GLU A 213 25.12 -9.05 -24.17
CA GLU A 213 23.69 -9.38 -24.31
C GLU A 213 22.97 -9.31 -22.97
N GLU A 214 23.69 -9.48 -21.85
CA GLU A 214 23.16 -9.40 -20.49
C GLU A 214 23.37 -8.03 -19.84
N ALA A 215 24.09 -7.12 -20.52
CA ALA A 215 24.38 -5.78 -20.03
C ALA A 215 23.11 -4.92 -20.00
N VAL A 216 22.90 -4.20 -18.91
CA VAL A 216 21.70 -3.42 -18.66
C VAL A 216 21.86 -1.96 -19.10
N LEU A 217 23.07 -1.42 -19.05
CA LEU A 217 23.39 -0.04 -19.44
C LEU A 217 22.91 0.33 -20.85
N PRO A 218 23.13 -0.50 -21.91
CA PRO A 218 22.65 -0.16 -23.25
C PRO A 218 21.13 0.05 -23.30
N LEU A 219 20.39 -0.72 -22.51
CA LEU A 219 18.94 -0.59 -22.43
C LEU A 219 18.51 0.69 -21.72
N LEU A 220 19.20 1.05 -20.63
CA LEU A 220 18.95 2.32 -19.95
C LEU A 220 19.25 3.50 -20.87
N ASP A 221 20.30 3.41 -21.67
CA ASP A 221 20.65 4.41 -22.67
C ASP A 221 19.59 4.55 -23.77
N GLU A 222 19.03 3.45 -24.25
CA GLU A 222 17.90 3.46 -25.18
C GLU A 222 16.65 4.12 -24.59
N LEU A 223 16.37 3.85 -23.31
CA LEU A 223 15.27 4.50 -22.60
C LEU A 223 15.50 6.00 -22.45
N VAL A 224 16.71 6.44 -22.09
CA VAL A 224 17.04 7.87 -22.07
C VAL A 224 16.79 8.50 -23.44
N CYS A 225 17.19 7.84 -24.53
CA CYS A 225 16.91 8.32 -25.89
C CYS A 225 15.39 8.43 -26.13
N ALA A 226 14.57 7.51 -25.62
CA ALA A 226 13.11 7.59 -25.72
C ALA A 226 12.55 8.80 -24.96
N TYR A 227 13.07 9.10 -23.76
CA TYR A 227 12.72 10.31 -23.01
C TYR A 227 13.09 11.58 -23.79
N GLU A 228 14.30 11.66 -24.35
CA GLU A 228 14.77 12.79 -25.17
C GLU A 228 13.86 13.04 -26.38
N LYS A 229 13.40 11.95 -27.04
CA LYS A 229 12.44 12.04 -28.15
C LYS A 229 11.05 12.50 -27.71
N ARG A 230 10.60 12.09 -26.51
CA ARG A 230 9.30 12.50 -25.94
C ARG A 230 9.26 13.97 -25.56
N VAL A 231 10.38 14.49 -25.05
CA VAL A 231 10.51 15.90 -24.62
C VAL A 231 11.00 16.82 -25.72
N GLY A 232 11.50 16.28 -26.83
CA GLY A 232 11.92 17.07 -27.98
C GLY A 232 13.25 17.81 -27.80
N THR A 233 14.06 17.41 -26.84
CA THR A 233 15.42 17.93 -26.64
C THR A 233 16.31 16.84 -26.06
N ARG A 234 17.59 16.91 -26.41
CA ARG A 234 18.62 16.08 -25.79
C ARG A 234 18.95 16.61 -24.40
N LEU A 235 19.25 15.71 -23.46
CA LEU A 235 19.77 16.10 -22.15
C LEU A 235 21.24 16.53 -22.29
N PRO A 236 21.72 17.52 -21.51
CA PRO A 236 23.13 17.86 -21.45
C PRO A 236 24.00 16.66 -21.04
N ASP A 237 25.15 16.51 -21.69
CA ASP A 237 26.11 15.46 -21.34
C ASP A 237 26.85 15.81 -20.03
N GLY A 238 27.04 14.82 -19.14
CA GLY A 238 27.73 14.96 -17.87
C GLY A 238 26.87 14.59 -16.65
N TYR A 239 27.31 15.03 -15.47
CA TYR A 239 26.65 14.82 -14.19
C TYR A 239 26.59 16.13 -13.41
N ASN A 240 25.41 16.45 -12.88
CA ASN A 240 25.23 17.58 -11.99
C ASN A 240 25.24 17.10 -10.53
N GLU A 241 26.32 17.39 -9.80
CA GLU A 241 26.49 17.02 -8.39
C GLU A 241 25.41 17.64 -7.49
N TYR A 242 24.87 18.80 -7.84
CA TYR A 242 23.81 19.46 -7.07
C TYR A 242 22.51 18.64 -7.01
N LEU A 243 22.29 17.77 -8.00
CA LEU A 243 21.10 16.91 -8.07
C LEU A 243 21.28 15.57 -7.37
N ALA A 244 22.50 15.14 -7.04
CA ALA A 244 22.77 13.87 -6.37
C ALA A 244 21.90 13.71 -5.11
N ASP A 245 21.78 14.79 -4.34
CA ASP A 245 20.97 14.78 -3.13
C ASP A 245 19.47 14.96 -3.32
N LYS A 246 19.06 15.44 -4.50
CA LYS A 246 17.70 15.88 -4.79
C LYS A 246 16.88 14.90 -5.61
N THR A 247 17.53 14.01 -6.37
CA THR A 247 16.84 12.99 -7.15
C THR A 247 16.05 12.07 -6.23
N ILE A 248 14.75 11.96 -6.49
CA ILE A 248 13.84 11.10 -5.73
C ILE A 248 14.06 9.66 -6.17
N MET A 249 14.52 8.81 -5.25
CA MET A 249 14.82 7.40 -5.47
C MET A 249 14.18 6.54 -4.38
N LEU A 250 13.62 5.39 -4.77
CA LEU A 250 12.83 4.53 -3.87
C LEU A 250 13.60 3.96 -2.68
N PHE A 251 14.92 3.77 -2.82
CA PHE A 251 15.77 3.14 -1.81
C PHE A 251 16.68 4.11 -1.05
N LYS A 252 16.59 5.42 -1.34
CA LYS A 252 17.47 6.42 -0.70
C LYS A 252 17.18 6.54 0.79
N ASP A 253 15.89 6.55 1.13
CA ASP A 253 15.45 6.60 2.51
C ASP A 253 15.27 5.19 3.09
N PRO A 254 15.82 4.90 4.28
CA PRO A 254 15.59 3.62 4.93
C PRO A 254 14.10 3.47 5.23
N ILE A 255 13.54 2.32 4.87
CA ILE A 255 12.13 2.02 5.17
C ILE A 255 11.97 1.94 6.68
N ARG A 256 11.31 2.96 7.25
CA ARG A 256 10.94 3.01 8.66
C ARG A 256 9.73 2.11 8.87
N VAL A 257 9.97 0.91 9.39
CA VAL A 257 8.90 -0.03 9.72
C VAL A 257 8.75 -0.13 11.24
N SER A 258 7.51 -0.05 11.70
CA SER A 258 7.15 -0.29 13.10
C SER A 258 6.39 -1.60 13.22
N LEU A 259 6.72 -2.39 14.23
CA LEU A 259 5.94 -3.57 14.60
C LEU A 259 4.53 -3.14 15.04
N ARG A 260 3.50 -3.85 14.57
CA ARG A 260 2.10 -3.58 14.93
C ARG A 260 1.50 -4.82 15.57
N PRO A 261 0.90 -4.73 16.76
CA PRO A 261 0.30 -5.90 17.38
C PRO A 261 -0.84 -6.48 16.55
N LEU A 262 -0.87 -7.79 16.35
CA LEU A 262 -1.90 -8.50 15.59
C LEU A 262 -3.28 -8.21 16.18
N THR A 263 -3.45 -8.59 17.45
CA THR A 263 -4.75 -8.59 18.11
C THR A 263 -5.26 -7.17 18.36
N LEU A 264 -4.39 -6.30 18.88
CA LEU A 264 -4.76 -4.93 19.21
C LEU A 264 -4.93 -4.03 17.97
N SER A 265 -4.12 -4.20 16.92
CA SER A 265 -4.23 -3.33 15.73
C SER A 265 -5.22 -3.87 14.71
N TYR A 266 -5.05 -5.13 14.30
CA TYR A 266 -5.86 -5.72 13.23
C TYR A 266 -7.24 -6.15 13.75
N GLY A 267 -7.30 -6.72 14.95
CA GLY A 267 -8.57 -7.10 15.58
C GLY A 267 -9.48 -5.90 15.79
N VAL A 268 -8.97 -4.83 16.42
CA VAL A 268 -9.74 -3.60 16.66
C VAL A 268 -10.14 -2.93 15.35
N ALA A 269 -9.22 -2.79 14.39
CA ALA A 269 -9.55 -2.21 13.10
C ALA A 269 -10.67 -3.00 12.40
N TRP A 270 -10.56 -4.33 12.35
CA TRP A 270 -11.58 -5.18 11.77
C TRP A 270 -12.94 -5.04 12.48
N SER A 271 -12.95 -5.09 13.81
CA SER A 271 -14.18 -4.97 14.60
C SER A 271 -14.86 -3.62 14.38
N VAL A 272 -14.12 -2.51 14.38
CA VAL A 272 -14.72 -1.19 14.15
C VAL A 272 -15.24 -1.04 12.72
N ASN A 273 -14.51 -1.53 11.72
CA ASN A 273 -14.98 -1.54 10.34
C ASN A 273 -16.27 -2.34 10.19
N GLU A 274 -16.36 -3.52 10.82
CA GLU A 274 -17.56 -4.34 10.78
C GLU A 274 -18.74 -3.66 11.52
N ILE A 275 -18.50 -3.03 12.67
CA ILE A 275 -19.53 -2.23 13.36
C ILE A 275 -20.06 -1.12 12.45
N ILE A 276 -19.18 -0.39 11.75
CA ILE A 276 -19.58 0.67 10.83
C ILE A 276 -20.38 0.10 9.65
N ARG A 277 -19.97 -1.04 9.08
CA ARG A 277 -20.70 -1.71 8.01
C ARG A 277 -22.10 -2.12 8.45
N GLN A 278 -22.23 -2.66 9.67
CA GLN A 278 -23.53 -3.03 10.22
C GLN A 278 -24.40 -1.81 10.50
N LEU A 279 -23.81 -0.71 11.00
CA LEU A 279 -24.51 0.57 11.15
C LEU A 279 -25.02 1.09 9.80
N LEU A 280 -24.21 1.02 8.74
CA LEU A 280 -24.61 1.41 7.39
C LEU A 280 -25.78 0.56 6.88
N ARG A 281 -25.71 -0.77 7.03
CA ARG A 281 -26.79 -1.70 6.67
C ARG A 281 -28.08 -1.36 7.42
N TYR A 282 -27.98 -1.14 8.74
CA TYR A 282 -29.10 -0.76 9.58
C TYR A 282 -29.72 0.58 9.15
N LYS A 283 -28.91 1.52 8.64
CA LYS A 283 -29.36 2.82 8.12
C LYS A 283 -29.79 2.80 6.65
N GLY A 284 -30.05 1.62 6.10
CA GLY A 284 -30.64 1.44 4.77
C GLY A 284 -29.64 1.46 3.61
N PHE A 285 -28.33 1.44 3.89
CA PHE A 285 -27.34 1.22 2.84
C PHE A 285 -27.33 -0.24 2.42
N LYS A 286 -27.40 -0.48 1.11
CA LYS A 286 -27.29 -1.82 0.51
C LYS A 286 -25.89 -2.00 -0.04
N LEU A 287 -25.25 -3.12 0.29
CA LEU A 287 -23.98 -3.50 -0.32
C LEU A 287 -24.24 -4.05 -1.72
N LYS A 288 -23.61 -3.45 -2.73
CA LYS A 288 -23.68 -3.86 -4.14
C LYS A 288 -22.28 -4.05 -4.72
N CYS A 289 -22.23 -4.62 -5.92
CA CYS A 289 -21.02 -4.86 -6.69
C CYS A 289 -21.21 -4.28 -8.10
N CYS A 290 -20.20 -3.61 -8.65
CA CYS A 290 -20.30 -2.97 -9.99
C CYS A 290 -20.43 -3.97 -11.14
N SER A 291 -20.15 -5.26 -10.92
CA SER A 291 -20.17 -6.28 -11.97
C SER A 291 -20.61 -7.64 -11.41
N ASN A 292 -21.15 -8.50 -12.29
CA ASN A 292 -21.36 -9.93 -12.02
C ASN A 292 -20.03 -10.70 -11.90
N ARG A 293 -18.88 -10.05 -12.10
CA ARG A 293 -17.54 -10.62 -11.87
C ARG A 293 -17.30 -10.89 -10.38
N LYS A 294 -16.62 -12.00 -10.08
CA LYS A 294 -16.23 -12.40 -8.70
C LYS A 294 -15.43 -11.31 -7.96
N ASN A 295 -14.68 -10.47 -8.69
CA ASN A 295 -13.81 -9.41 -8.15
C ASN A 295 -14.32 -8.00 -8.46
N GLY A 296 -15.60 -7.82 -8.75
CA GLY A 296 -16.15 -6.48 -8.99
C GLY A 296 -16.02 -5.57 -7.76
N LEU A 297 -15.90 -4.27 -8.03
CA LEU A 297 -15.77 -3.25 -7.00
C LEU A 297 -17.04 -3.21 -6.14
N LYS A 298 -16.87 -3.38 -4.82
CA LYS A 298 -17.98 -3.37 -3.87
C LYS A 298 -18.25 -1.95 -3.41
N TYR A 299 -19.50 -1.63 -3.10
CA TYR A 299 -19.89 -0.32 -2.60
C TYR A 299 -21.19 -0.39 -1.79
N PHE A 300 -21.30 0.45 -0.77
CA PHE A 300 -22.55 0.70 -0.07
C PHE A 300 -23.32 1.81 -0.78
N ILE A 301 -24.60 1.61 -1.03
CA ILE A 301 -25.46 2.62 -1.64
C ILE A 301 -26.78 2.77 -0.88
N ARG A 302 -27.16 4.01 -0.62
CA ARG A 302 -28.48 4.38 -0.13
C ARG A 302 -29.09 5.38 -1.09
N ILE A 303 -30.29 5.09 -1.59
CA ILE A 303 -31.07 6.02 -2.43
C ILE A 303 -32.41 6.23 -1.71
N PRO A 304 -32.66 7.42 -1.14
CA PRO A 304 -33.92 7.73 -0.47
C PRO A 304 -35.10 7.71 -1.45
N ASP A 305 -36.25 7.21 -1.01
CA ASP A 305 -37.46 7.19 -1.85
C ASP A 305 -38.00 8.60 -2.13
N SER A 306 -37.82 9.55 -1.19
CA SER A 306 -38.12 10.97 -1.38
C SER A 306 -37.37 11.55 -2.58
N TRP A 307 -36.09 11.19 -2.73
CA TRP A 307 -35.26 11.63 -3.84
C TRP A 307 -35.74 11.06 -5.19
N ARG A 308 -36.14 9.79 -5.24
CA ARG A 308 -36.64 9.15 -6.46
C ARG A 308 -37.93 9.80 -6.99
N LYS A 309 -38.77 10.30 -6.08
CA LYS A 309 -40.07 10.91 -6.40
C LYS A 309 -39.96 12.36 -6.85
N LEU A 310 -38.87 13.05 -6.57
CA LEU A 310 -38.63 14.42 -7.05
C LEU A 310 -38.41 14.44 -8.56
N PRO A 311 -38.87 15.50 -9.26
CA PRO A 311 -38.56 15.71 -10.67
C PRO A 311 -37.05 15.99 -10.85
N SER A 312 -36.50 15.67 -12.02
CA SER A 312 -35.05 15.60 -12.24
C SER A 312 -34.30 16.91 -12.00
N ASP A 313 -34.96 18.03 -12.27
CA ASP A 313 -34.50 19.41 -12.10
C ASP A 313 -34.39 19.83 -10.62
N GLN A 314 -35.14 19.19 -9.72
CA GLN A 314 -35.20 19.51 -8.29
C GLN A 314 -34.45 18.51 -7.41
N ARG A 315 -33.80 17.51 -8.01
CA ARG A 315 -33.07 16.47 -7.28
C ARG A 315 -31.76 17.02 -6.71
N PRO A 316 -31.50 16.91 -5.40
CA PRO A 316 -30.19 17.24 -4.87
C PRO A 316 -29.13 16.28 -5.43
N PRO A 317 -27.87 16.73 -5.58
CA PRO A 317 -26.81 15.92 -6.16
C PRO A 317 -26.47 14.71 -5.29
N ALA A 318 -26.14 13.60 -5.96
CA ALA A 318 -25.64 12.39 -5.30
C ALA A 318 -24.22 12.61 -4.76
N ILE A 319 -23.89 11.91 -3.68
CA ILE A 319 -22.55 11.93 -3.08
C ILE A 319 -21.85 10.60 -3.35
N LEU A 320 -20.66 10.68 -3.93
CA LEU A 320 -19.72 9.57 -4.05
C LEU A 320 -18.57 9.78 -3.08
N PHE A 321 -18.43 8.88 -2.11
CA PHE A 321 -17.31 8.85 -1.19
C PHE A 321 -16.35 7.71 -1.54
N ILE A 322 -15.10 8.08 -1.82
CA ILE A 322 -13.98 7.19 -2.12
C ILE A 322 -12.96 7.41 -0.99
N HIS A 323 -12.69 6.37 -0.21
CA HIS A 323 -11.75 6.49 0.91
C HIS A 323 -10.31 6.22 0.43
N GLY A 324 -9.32 6.85 1.07
CA GLY A 324 -7.91 6.62 0.75
C GLY A 324 -7.33 5.34 1.36
N ILE A 325 -6.00 5.22 1.26
CA ILE A 325 -5.21 4.17 1.91
C ILE A 325 -5.29 4.32 3.42
N GLY A 326 -5.48 3.22 4.16
CA GLY A 326 -5.46 3.24 5.63
C GLY A 326 -6.29 2.15 6.30
N THR A 327 -6.72 2.40 7.54
CA THR A 327 -7.50 1.46 8.37
C THR A 327 -9.00 1.41 8.02
N GLY A 328 -9.32 1.71 6.75
CA GLY A 328 -10.67 1.67 6.21
C GLY A 328 -11.58 2.76 6.77
N PHE A 329 -12.82 2.39 7.09
CA PHE A 329 -13.87 3.30 7.59
C PHE A 329 -13.57 3.92 8.94
N LEU A 330 -12.65 3.35 9.73
CA LEU A 330 -12.27 3.89 11.04
C LEU A 330 -11.80 5.35 10.96
N LEU A 331 -10.91 5.66 10.01
CA LEU A 331 -10.37 7.02 9.80
C LEU A 331 -11.46 8.04 9.42
N TYR A 332 -12.53 7.56 8.81
CA TYR A 332 -13.62 8.37 8.30
C TYR A 332 -14.89 8.22 9.14
N SER A 333 -14.79 7.67 10.35
CA SER A 333 -15.94 7.33 11.20
C SER A 333 -16.89 8.52 11.43
N SER A 334 -16.34 9.72 11.68
CA SER A 334 -17.13 10.95 11.81
C SER A 334 -17.89 11.33 10.53
N LEU A 335 -17.21 11.26 9.37
CA LEU A 335 -17.82 11.56 8.08
C LEU A 335 -18.88 10.52 7.71
N ILE A 336 -18.58 9.24 7.89
CA ILE A 336 -19.51 8.14 7.62
C ILE A 336 -20.73 8.25 8.52
N LYS A 337 -20.54 8.57 9.81
CA LYS A 337 -21.63 8.85 10.74
C LYS A 337 -22.49 10.03 10.26
N TYR A 338 -21.86 11.11 9.80
CA TYR A 338 -22.57 12.26 9.25
C TYR A 338 -23.37 11.89 8.00
N LEU A 339 -22.77 11.17 7.04
CA LEU A 339 -23.44 10.71 5.83
C LEU A 339 -24.56 9.71 6.11
N ALA A 340 -24.40 8.87 7.13
CA ALA A 340 -25.40 7.86 7.48
C ALA A 340 -26.56 8.42 8.30
N LEU A 341 -26.32 9.40 9.18
CA LEU A 341 -27.30 9.85 10.18
C LEU A 341 -27.85 11.25 9.96
N SER A 342 -27.15 12.14 9.26
CA SER A 342 -27.61 13.53 9.14
C SER A 342 -28.87 13.63 8.27
N PRO A 343 -29.83 14.52 8.64
CA PRO A 343 -31.01 14.79 7.82
C PRO A 343 -30.62 15.22 6.40
N TRP A 344 -29.61 16.08 6.28
CA TRP A 344 -29.07 16.56 5.00
C TRP A 344 -28.63 15.43 4.06
N ALA A 345 -27.97 14.40 4.59
CA ALA A 345 -27.53 13.25 3.79
C ALA A 345 -28.67 12.25 3.52
N ASN A 346 -29.73 12.25 4.32
CA ASN A 346 -30.89 11.38 4.13
C ASN A 346 -31.81 11.85 3.00
N GLU A 347 -31.63 13.08 2.49
CA GLU A 347 -32.41 13.64 1.38
C GLU A 347 -31.81 13.34 0.00
N ARG A 348 -30.61 12.74 -0.05
CA ARG A 348 -29.87 12.50 -1.30
C ARG A 348 -29.28 11.10 -1.39
N PRO A 349 -28.96 10.61 -2.60
CA PRO A 349 -28.24 9.37 -2.77
C PRO A 349 -26.82 9.48 -2.23
N VAL A 350 -26.38 8.46 -1.50
CA VAL A 350 -25.00 8.35 -1.01
C VAL A 350 -24.44 7.00 -1.41
N MET A 351 -23.29 7.02 -2.09
CA MET A 351 -22.50 5.86 -2.45
C MET A 351 -21.14 5.92 -1.76
N ILE A 352 -20.78 4.86 -1.05
CA ILE A 352 -19.50 4.70 -0.36
C ILE A 352 -18.79 3.51 -0.98
N LEU A 353 -17.64 3.76 -1.62
CA LEU A 353 -16.83 2.71 -2.22
C LEU A 353 -16.18 1.85 -1.15
N VAL A 354 -16.09 0.53 -1.39
CA VAL A 354 -15.36 -0.41 -0.54
C VAL A 354 -14.14 -0.87 -1.32
N GLN A 355 -12.97 -0.38 -0.93
CA GLN A 355 -11.71 -0.70 -1.61
C GLN A 355 -10.80 -1.54 -0.70
N PRO A 356 -11.01 -2.87 -0.64
CA PRO A 356 -10.24 -3.77 0.23
C PRO A 356 -8.77 -3.90 -0.20
N HIS A 357 -8.43 -3.47 -1.42
CA HIS A 357 -7.08 -3.55 -1.98
C HIS A 357 -6.18 -2.40 -1.51
N ILE A 358 -6.75 -1.24 -1.12
CA ILE A 358 -6.00 -0.10 -0.59
C ILE A 358 -6.22 0.13 0.90
N SER A 359 -7.21 -0.52 1.51
CA SER A 359 -7.60 -0.22 2.88
C SER A 359 -8.19 -1.43 3.58
N TRP A 360 -8.12 -1.38 4.91
CA TRP A 360 -8.59 -2.46 5.78
C TRP A 360 -10.10 -2.29 6.02
N VAL A 361 -10.89 -2.36 4.95
CA VAL A 361 -12.35 -2.21 5.02
C VAL A 361 -13.02 -3.53 5.20
#